data_AF-A0A7L0W135-F1
#
_entry.id   AF-A0A7L0W135-F1
#
_cell.length_a   1.000
_cell.length_b   1.000
_cell.length_c   1.000
_cell.angle_alpha   90.00
_cell.angle_beta   90.00
_cell.angle_gamma   90.00
#
_symmetry.space_group_name_H-M   'P 1'
#
loop_
_entity.id
_entity.type
_entity.pdbx_description
1 polymer ?
#
loop_
_entity_poly.entity_id
_entity_poly.type
_entity_poly.pdbx_seq_one_letter_code
_entity_poly.pdbx_strand_id
1 'polypeptide(L)'
;EAVAADWMLEFACYCLCRHFAEECTAEFRRWRDVAQAVINGFSKTAAHQKKKVYLCQFLIRIAQGRRLECSFEKDTRISPLESALSYWTLLEEEESKLDTLHEDIYRLIKIQVVAVYMEKGYYKQAAEVLERVFTDSESDKSLRVKMTTIVRGKDPYVPLLQNFSFNRLISKVKSYVERFMKKNETNFLLQAATEQAVSAGAEVTTLQDTTVDIQEEKENYLEIKQRFVFGTMSLRDMLSLKNLQNLKEHGDDWACGRRRQPWTYEEDRKLKSGIREFGVGNWAKILAHGDFNNRTSVMLKDRWRTLCKIK
;
A
#
# COMPACT_ATOMS: atom_id res chain seq x y z
N GLU A 1 31.98 9.06 22.07
CA GLU A 1 30.51 9.23 22.10
C GLU A 1 29.88 9.27 20.72
N ALA A 2 30.27 10.18 19.81
CA ALA A 2 29.65 10.30 18.48
C ALA A 2 29.59 8.99 17.66
N VAL A 3 30.67 8.21 17.64
CA VAL A 3 30.71 6.90 16.95
C VAL A 3 29.72 5.91 17.57
N ALA A 4 29.65 5.84 18.90
CA ALA A 4 28.70 4.99 19.60
C ALA A 4 27.25 5.45 19.34
N ALA A 5 26.99 6.76 19.28
CA ALA A 5 25.69 7.30 18.93
C ALA A 5 25.25 6.91 17.52
N ASP A 6 26.18 6.90 16.56
CA ASP A 6 25.91 6.42 15.20
C ASP A 6 25.54 4.94 15.18
N TRP A 7 26.31 4.08 15.87
CA TRP A 7 25.98 2.67 16.01
C TRP A 7 24.62 2.43 16.69
N MET A 8 24.30 3.21 17.74
CA MET A 8 22.99 3.14 18.39
C MET A 8 21.86 3.56 17.44
N LEU A 9 22.06 4.58 16.61
CA LEU A 9 21.08 5.01 15.60
C LEU A 9 20.85 3.89 14.57
N GLU A 10 21.94 3.28 14.08
CA GLU A 10 21.84 2.16 13.15
C GLU A 10 21.05 0.99 13.74
N PHE A 11 21.36 0.62 14.97
CA PHE A 11 20.71 -0.48 15.66
C PHE A 11 19.23 -0.18 15.96
N ALA A 12 18.93 1.03 16.46
CA ALA A 12 17.55 1.45 16.71
C ALA A 12 16.73 1.51 15.42
N CYS A 13 17.31 2.00 14.31
CA CYS A 13 16.67 2.01 13.00
C CYS A 13 16.38 0.58 12.52
N TYR A 14 17.35 -0.34 12.66
CA TYR A 14 17.16 -1.75 12.31
C TYR A 14 16.01 -2.38 13.11
N CYS A 15 15.99 -2.22 14.43
CA CYS A 15 14.93 -2.77 15.28
C CYS A 15 13.55 -2.19 14.95
N LEU A 16 13.47 -0.87 14.68
CA LEU A 16 12.24 -0.24 14.21
C LEU A 16 11.74 -0.85 12.89
N CYS A 17 12.64 -0.99 11.91
CA CYS A 17 12.34 -1.60 10.61
C CYS A 17 11.83 -3.03 10.76
N ARG A 18 12.55 -3.86 11.55
CA ARG A 18 12.19 -5.25 11.80
C ARG A 18 10.81 -5.37 12.43
N HIS A 19 10.57 -4.67 13.54
CA HIS A 19 9.29 -4.76 14.25
C HIS A 19 8.12 -4.13 13.48
N PHE A 20 8.39 -3.16 12.60
CA PHE A 20 7.39 -2.66 11.67
C PHE A 20 6.99 -3.74 10.64
N ALA A 21 7.98 -4.46 10.07
CA ALA A 21 7.73 -5.53 9.12
C ALA A 21 6.96 -6.70 9.76
N GLU A 22 7.33 -7.09 10.98
CA GLU A 22 6.69 -8.15 11.78
C GLU A 22 5.32 -7.77 12.36
N GLU A 23 4.92 -6.49 12.29
CA GLU A 23 3.72 -5.95 12.95
C GLU A 23 3.70 -6.12 14.49
N CYS A 24 4.88 -6.21 15.11
CA CYS A 24 5.00 -6.29 16.57
C CYS A 24 4.82 -4.92 17.22
N THR A 25 3.56 -4.52 17.47
CA THR A 25 3.21 -3.16 17.91
C THR A 25 3.82 -2.75 19.25
N ALA A 26 3.98 -3.68 20.20
CA ALA A 26 4.56 -3.41 21.51
C ALA A 26 6.05 -3.08 21.39
N GLU A 27 6.81 -3.94 20.70
CA GLU A 27 8.24 -3.74 20.49
C GLU A 27 8.53 -2.56 19.58
N PHE A 28 7.72 -2.33 18.55
CA PHE A 28 7.82 -1.13 17.73
C PHE A 28 7.68 0.15 18.57
N ARG A 29 6.75 0.17 19.55
CA ARG A 29 6.58 1.33 20.44
C ARG A 29 7.81 1.58 21.32
N ARG A 30 8.40 0.52 21.88
CA ARG A 30 9.63 0.61 22.69
C ARG A 30 10.78 1.16 21.86
N TRP A 31 10.98 0.60 20.67
CA TRP A 31 12.06 1.01 19.77
C TRP A 31 11.84 2.39 19.16
N ARG A 32 10.59 2.84 19.00
CA ARG A 32 10.28 4.24 18.67
C ARG A 32 10.85 5.17 19.74
N ASP A 33 10.61 4.90 21.01
CA ASP A 33 11.03 5.78 22.10
C ASP A 33 12.56 5.84 22.19
N VAL A 34 13.23 4.68 22.02
CA VAL A 34 14.70 4.60 21.92
C VAL A 34 15.22 5.38 20.72
N ALA A 35 14.69 5.15 19.52
CA ALA A 35 15.14 5.84 18.31
C ALA A 35 14.94 7.35 18.42
N GLN A 36 13.81 7.80 18.98
CA GLN A 36 13.55 9.22 19.18
C GLN A 36 14.53 9.85 20.16
N ALA A 37 14.85 9.17 21.27
CA ALA A 37 15.84 9.63 22.23
C ALA A 37 17.24 9.73 21.60
N VAL A 38 17.66 8.71 20.83
CA VAL A 38 18.95 8.72 20.12
C VAL A 38 18.99 9.87 19.09
N ILE A 39 17.92 10.04 18.29
CA ILE A 39 17.83 11.10 17.29
C ILE A 39 17.92 12.49 17.93
N ASN A 40 17.20 12.71 19.04
CA ASN A 40 17.20 13.97 19.77
C ASN A 40 18.57 14.29 20.42
N GLY A 41 19.40 13.27 20.64
CA GLY A 41 20.75 13.42 21.16
C GLY A 41 21.75 13.99 20.16
N PHE A 42 21.44 14.00 18.86
CA PHE A 42 22.32 14.60 17.85
C PHE A 42 22.15 16.12 17.80
N SER A 43 23.26 16.86 17.98
CA SER A 43 23.27 18.32 17.76
C SER A 43 23.15 18.68 16.28
N LYS A 44 23.65 17.82 15.38
CA LYS A 44 23.53 17.95 13.93
C LYS A 44 23.55 16.56 13.28
N THR A 45 22.58 16.29 12.40
CA THR A 45 22.53 15.05 11.62
C THR A 45 23.56 15.06 10.50
N ALA A 46 24.52 14.14 10.53
CA ALA A 46 25.51 13.98 9.47
C ALA A 46 24.88 13.37 8.20
N ALA A 47 25.50 13.59 7.03
CA ALA A 47 24.95 13.13 5.75
C ALA A 47 24.66 11.61 5.72
N HIS A 48 25.58 10.80 6.23
CA HIS A 48 25.42 9.33 6.30
C HIS A 48 24.30 8.87 7.26
N GLN A 49 23.84 9.75 8.16
CA GLN A 49 22.80 9.47 9.15
C GLN A 49 21.40 9.82 8.65
N LYS A 50 21.31 10.82 7.75
CA LYS A 50 20.05 11.41 7.30
C LYS A 50 19.02 10.36 6.89
N LYS A 51 19.42 9.44 6.01
CA LYS A 51 18.54 8.38 5.52
C LYS A 51 17.92 7.53 6.64
N LYS A 52 18.71 7.15 7.65
CA LYS A 52 18.25 6.37 8.82
C LYS A 52 17.32 7.20 9.70
N VAL A 53 17.67 8.46 9.96
CA VAL A 53 16.84 9.40 10.73
C VAL A 53 15.49 9.59 10.04
N TYR A 54 15.50 9.88 8.73
CA TYR A 54 14.28 10.09 7.96
C TYR A 54 13.43 8.83 7.91
N LEU A 55 14.03 7.65 7.78
CA LEU A 55 13.31 6.38 7.80
C LEU A 55 12.65 6.13 9.16
N CYS A 56 13.37 6.34 10.26
CA CYS A 56 12.78 6.23 11.61
C CYS A 56 11.60 7.19 11.76
N GLN A 57 11.79 8.47 11.43
CA GLN A 57 10.75 9.49 11.55
C GLN A 57 9.53 9.17 10.67
N PHE A 58 9.75 8.67 9.45
CA PHE A 58 8.73 8.21 8.53
C PHE A 58 7.91 7.04 9.12
N LEU A 59 8.56 5.96 9.55
CA LEU A 59 7.88 4.77 10.07
C LEU A 59 7.05 5.07 11.32
N ILE A 60 7.57 5.90 12.22
CA ILE A 60 6.86 6.32 13.43
C ILE A 60 5.54 7.02 13.08
N ARG A 61 5.56 7.90 12.07
CA ARG A 61 4.38 8.62 11.60
C ARG A 61 3.41 7.74 10.83
N ILE A 62 3.90 6.85 9.98
CA ILE A 62 3.09 5.86 9.26
C ILE A 62 2.35 4.95 10.25
N ALA A 63 3.03 4.45 11.28
CA ALA A 63 2.42 3.61 12.31
C ALA A 63 1.29 4.32 13.07
N GLN A 64 1.33 5.65 13.16
CA GLN A 64 0.29 6.48 13.77
C GLN A 64 -0.62 7.15 12.74
N GLY A 65 -0.53 6.79 11.45
CA GLY A 65 -1.14 7.53 10.35
C GLY A 65 -2.66 7.68 10.42
N ARG A 66 -3.36 6.73 11.06
CA ARG A 66 -4.81 6.75 11.25
C ARG A 66 -5.28 7.56 12.48
N ARG A 67 -4.34 8.02 13.32
CA ARG A 67 -4.59 8.67 14.61
C ARG A 67 -4.47 10.19 14.47
N LEU A 68 -5.56 10.83 14.10
CA LEU A 68 -5.60 12.29 13.88
C LEU A 68 -5.38 13.12 15.15
N GLU A 69 -5.48 12.50 16.33
CA GLU A 69 -5.17 13.11 17.61
C GLU A 69 -3.66 13.25 17.88
N CYS A 70 -2.82 12.53 17.11
CA CYS A 70 -1.37 12.62 17.23
C CYS A 70 -0.84 13.80 16.40
N SER A 71 0.05 14.60 16.99
CA SER A 71 0.73 15.70 16.31
C SER A 71 2.25 15.54 16.46
N PHE A 72 2.95 15.69 15.35
CA PHE A 72 4.42 15.56 15.27
C PHE A 72 5.10 16.89 14.92
N GLU A 73 4.34 17.82 14.37
CA GLU A 73 4.83 19.11 13.90
C GLU A 73 4.34 20.22 14.83
N LYS A 74 5.05 21.36 14.82
CA LYS A 74 4.60 22.54 15.58
C LYS A 74 3.23 23.03 15.11
N ASP A 75 2.96 22.92 13.81
CA ASP A 75 1.63 23.18 13.27
C ASP A 75 0.73 21.95 13.52
N THR A 76 -0.16 22.11 14.50
CA THR A 76 -1.11 21.06 14.91
C THR A 76 -2.11 20.65 13.84
N ARG A 77 -2.22 21.41 12.73
CA ARG A 77 -3.07 21.06 11.58
C ARG A 77 -2.45 20.00 10.68
N ILE A 78 -1.14 19.75 10.80
CA ILE A 78 -0.43 18.74 10.03
C ILE A 78 -0.66 17.39 10.70
N SER A 79 -1.41 16.52 10.00
CA SER A 79 -1.66 15.15 10.46
C SER A 79 -0.38 14.29 10.42
N PRO A 80 -0.36 13.16 11.13
CA PRO A 80 0.75 12.21 11.04
C PRO A 80 1.10 11.79 9.61
N LEU A 81 0.11 11.58 8.73
CA LEU A 81 0.39 11.19 7.34
C LEU A 81 0.92 12.32 6.47
N GLU A 82 0.54 13.58 6.73
CA GLU A 82 1.14 14.73 6.04
C GLU A 82 2.60 14.89 6.44
N SER A 83 2.87 14.75 7.73
CA SER A 83 4.24 14.74 8.23
C SER A 83 5.02 13.51 7.71
N ALA A 84 4.38 12.34 7.59
CA ALA A 84 5.01 11.19 6.95
C ALA A 84 5.37 11.49 5.48
N LEU A 85 4.51 12.18 4.75
CA LEU A 85 4.75 12.57 3.36
C LEU A 85 6.00 13.45 3.22
N SER A 86 6.22 14.41 4.13
CA SER A 86 7.43 15.25 4.09
C SER A 86 8.69 14.44 4.33
N TYR A 87 8.69 13.50 5.28
CA TYR A 87 9.83 12.60 5.49
C TYR A 87 10.04 11.60 4.35
N TRP A 88 8.97 11.20 3.66
CA TRP A 88 9.07 10.38 2.46
C TRP A 88 9.79 11.12 1.33
N THR A 89 9.46 12.40 1.11
CA THR A 89 10.18 13.25 0.14
C THR A 89 11.66 13.40 0.50
N LEU A 90 11.98 13.60 1.78
CA LEU A 90 13.38 13.64 2.25
C LEU A 90 14.11 12.30 2.05
N LEU A 91 13.41 11.16 2.15
CA LEU A 91 13.99 9.86 1.83
C LEU A 91 14.29 9.72 0.34
N GLU A 92 13.38 10.18 -0.52
CA GLU A 92 13.56 10.15 -1.98
C GLU A 92 14.78 10.97 -2.43
N GLU A 93 15.06 12.09 -1.76
CA GLU A 93 16.26 12.91 -1.99
C GLU A 93 17.58 12.17 -1.65
N GLU A 94 17.54 11.20 -0.74
CA GLU A 94 18.70 10.40 -0.33
C GLU A 94 18.81 9.07 -1.13
N GLU A 95 17.94 8.85 -2.13
CA GLU A 95 17.99 7.68 -3.01
C GLU A 95 18.73 8.00 -4.31
N SER A 96 19.57 7.07 -4.76
CA SER A 96 20.29 7.22 -6.04
C SER A 96 19.38 7.05 -7.26
N LYS A 97 18.27 6.31 -7.10
CA LYS A 97 17.30 6.07 -8.17
C LYS A 97 15.92 5.82 -7.57
N LEU A 98 14.95 6.62 -8.01
CA LEU A 98 13.54 6.41 -7.74
C LEU A 98 12.97 5.35 -8.69
N ASP A 99 12.17 4.45 -8.14
CA ASP A 99 11.48 3.40 -8.89
C ASP A 99 9.97 3.47 -8.64
N THR A 100 9.25 2.54 -9.27
CA THR A 100 7.78 2.45 -9.15
C THR A 100 7.29 2.28 -7.72
N LEU A 101 8.10 1.75 -6.80
CA LEU A 101 7.72 1.59 -5.39
C LEU A 101 7.65 2.96 -4.70
N HIS A 102 8.55 3.88 -5.04
CA HIS A 102 8.57 5.23 -4.47
C HIS A 102 7.34 6.02 -4.88
N GLU A 103 7.03 6.03 -6.18
CA GLU A 103 5.81 6.65 -6.71
C GLU A 103 4.54 6.04 -6.11
N ASP A 104 4.49 4.71 -5.96
CA ASP A 104 3.36 3.99 -5.37
C ASP A 104 3.13 4.43 -3.91
N ILE A 105 4.19 4.46 -3.09
CA ILE A 105 4.12 4.87 -1.68
C ILE A 105 3.69 6.33 -1.58
N TYR A 106 4.32 7.23 -2.35
CA TYR A 106 3.98 8.65 -2.39
C TYR A 106 2.50 8.87 -2.72
N ARG A 107 2.00 8.23 -3.79
CA ARG A 107 0.58 8.31 -4.19
C ARG A 107 -0.34 7.73 -3.12
N LEU A 108 0.02 6.60 -2.51
CA LEU A 108 -0.77 5.96 -1.46
C LEU A 108 -0.87 6.85 -0.22
N ILE A 109 0.22 7.48 0.22
CA ILE A 109 0.21 8.41 1.35
C ILE A 109 -0.75 9.57 1.05
N LYS A 110 -0.63 10.23 -0.11
CA LYS A 110 -1.48 11.37 -0.48
C LYS A 110 -2.97 11.04 -0.46
N ILE A 111 -3.35 9.89 -1.01
CA ILE A 111 -4.74 9.42 -0.99
C ILE A 111 -5.16 9.15 0.45
N GLN A 112 -4.32 8.47 1.22
CA GLN A 112 -4.63 8.07 2.59
C GLN A 112 -4.73 9.26 3.54
N VAL A 113 -3.98 10.36 3.31
CA VAL A 113 -4.14 11.57 4.12
C VAL A 113 -5.60 12.03 4.07
N VAL A 114 -6.17 12.17 2.88
CA VAL A 114 -7.57 12.61 2.73
C VAL A 114 -8.54 11.52 3.20
N ALA A 115 -8.27 10.26 2.86
CA ALA A 115 -9.13 9.13 3.19
C ALA A 115 -9.36 8.98 4.70
N VAL A 116 -8.33 9.14 5.53
CA VAL A 116 -8.44 9.05 6.99
C VAL A 116 -9.40 10.10 7.54
N TYR A 117 -9.35 11.35 7.07
CA TYR A 117 -10.31 12.37 7.47
C TYR A 117 -11.74 12.04 7.00
N MET A 118 -11.89 11.51 5.78
CA MET A 118 -13.19 11.08 5.25
C MET A 118 -13.80 9.94 6.07
N GLU A 119 -13.01 8.92 6.44
CA GLU A 119 -13.42 7.79 7.29
C GLU A 119 -13.87 8.24 8.70
N LYS A 120 -13.31 9.35 9.21
CA LYS A 120 -13.68 9.94 10.50
C LYS A 120 -14.88 10.90 10.42
N GLY A 121 -15.42 11.15 9.23
CA GLY A 121 -16.53 12.10 9.00
C GLY A 121 -16.10 13.57 9.01
N TYR A 122 -14.80 13.85 8.99
CA TYR A 122 -14.21 15.19 9.04
C TYR A 122 -14.12 15.82 7.64
N TYR A 123 -15.25 15.94 6.94
CA TYR A 123 -15.28 16.32 5.52
C TYR A 123 -14.71 17.70 5.21
N LYS A 124 -14.90 18.68 6.10
CA LYS A 124 -14.36 20.03 5.93
C LYS A 124 -12.82 20.00 5.99
N GLN A 125 -12.28 19.34 7.02
CA GLN A 125 -10.83 19.16 7.17
C GLN A 125 -10.25 18.31 6.03
N ALA A 126 -10.99 17.30 5.54
CA ALA A 126 -10.58 16.52 4.37
C ALA A 126 -10.40 17.40 3.12
N ALA A 127 -11.27 18.39 2.91
CA ALA A 127 -11.14 19.35 1.81
C ALA A 127 -9.92 20.27 2.02
N GLU A 128 -9.70 20.79 3.22
CA GLU A 128 -8.55 21.64 3.55
C GLU A 128 -7.22 20.89 3.39
N VAL A 129 -7.17 19.62 3.82
CA VAL A 129 -6.01 18.74 3.66
C VAL A 129 -5.76 18.42 2.19
N LEU A 130 -6.81 18.18 1.40
CA LEU A 130 -6.68 17.92 -0.03
C LEU A 130 -5.98 19.08 -0.74
N GLU A 131 -6.39 20.32 -0.47
CA GLU A 131 -5.76 21.51 -1.08
C GLU A 131 -4.31 21.70 -0.62
N ARG A 132 -3.95 21.28 0.60
CA ARG A 132 -2.58 21.35 1.09
C ARG A 132 -1.67 20.27 0.49
N VAL A 133 -2.18 19.06 0.31
CA VAL A 133 -1.40 17.89 -0.12
C VAL A 133 -1.30 17.77 -1.65
N PHE A 134 -2.33 18.21 -2.37
CA PHE A 134 -2.36 18.19 -3.83
C PHE A 134 -2.08 19.58 -4.38
N THR A 135 -0.91 19.75 -5.00
CA THR A 135 -0.52 21.03 -5.59
C THR A 135 -1.11 21.19 -7.00
N ASP A 136 -0.97 22.36 -7.61
CA ASP A 136 -1.40 22.61 -9.00
C ASP A 136 -0.50 21.95 -10.06
N SER A 137 0.33 20.97 -9.68
CA SER A 137 1.18 20.24 -10.61
C SER A 137 0.37 19.36 -11.57
N GLU A 138 0.86 19.19 -12.80
CA GLU A 138 0.20 18.33 -13.79
C GLU A 138 0.17 16.86 -13.35
N SER A 139 1.13 16.41 -12.53
CA SER A 139 1.16 15.04 -11.97
C SER A 139 0.02 14.79 -10.98
N ASP A 140 -0.45 15.83 -10.28
CA ASP A 140 -1.51 15.73 -9.28
C ASP A 140 -2.91 15.92 -9.87
N LYS A 141 -3.03 16.66 -10.98
CA LYS A 141 -4.30 17.11 -11.57
C LYS A 141 -5.38 16.03 -11.65
N SER A 142 -5.05 14.87 -12.23
CA SER A 142 -6.00 13.75 -12.39
C SER A 142 -6.46 13.17 -11.05
N LEU A 143 -5.54 13.02 -10.10
CA LEU A 143 -5.84 12.46 -8.79
C LEU A 143 -6.59 13.47 -7.91
N ARG A 144 -6.20 14.75 -7.95
CA ARG A 144 -6.86 15.85 -7.26
C ARG A 144 -8.33 15.93 -7.66
N VAL A 145 -8.65 15.96 -8.96
CA VAL A 145 -10.05 16.00 -9.43
C VAL A 145 -10.88 14.82 -8.90
N LYS A 146 -10.31 13.60 -8.90
CA LYS A 146 -10.97 12.41 -8.34
C LYS A 146 -11.19 12.56 -6.85
N MET A 147 -10.17 12.97 -6.09
CA MET A 147 -10.25 13.16 -4.65
C MET A 147 -11.26 14.27 -4.29
N THR A 148 -11.28 15.40 -5.02
CA THR A 148 -12.25 16.49 -4.81
C THR A 148 -13.68 15.99 -5.03
N THR A 149 -13.90 15.15 -6.04
CA THR A 149 -15.22 14.55 -6.30
C THR A 149 -15.65 13.65 -5.14
N ILE A 150 -14.74 12.84 -4.61
CA ILE A 150 -15.00 11.94 -3.47
C ILE A 150 -15.33 12.75 -2.21
N VAL A 151 -14.53 13.78 -1.90
CA VAL A 151 -14.75 14.66 -0.74
C VAL A 151 -16.11 15.36 -0.83
N ARG A 152 -16.49 15.86 -2.01
CA ARG A 152 -17.82 16.46 -2.26
C ARG A 152 -18.96 15.45 -2.09
N GLY A 153 -18.74 14.21 -2.53
CA GLY A 153 -19.71 13.12 -2.40
C GLY A 153 -19.91 12.65 -0.95
N LYS A 154 -18.98 12.96 -0.03
CA LYS A 154 -19.01 12.57 1.40
C LYS A 154 -19.12 11.05 1.64
N ASP A 155 -18.78 10.23 0.65
CA ASP A 155 -18.76 8.77 0.74
C ASP A 155 -17.30 8.28 0.87
N PRO A 156 -16.88 7.78 2.04
CA PRO A 156 -15.52 7.25 2.23
C PRO A 156 -15.33 5.82 1.69
N TYR A 157 -16.39 5.12 1.26
CA TYR A 157 -16.30 3.69 0.89
C TYR A 157 -16.30 3.46 -0.62
N VAL A 158 -15.95 4.49 -1.40
CA VAL A 158 -15.86 4.41 -2.86
C VAL A 158 -14.78 3.41 -3.31
N PRO A 159 -14.93 2.77 -4.48
CA PRO A 159 -13.99 1.76 -4.98
C PRO A 159 -12.53 2.24 -5.08
N LEU A 160 -12.31 3.54 -5.29
CA LEU A 160 -10.96 4.11 -5.30
C LEU A 160 -10.28 3.95 -3.93
N LEU A 161 -10.95 4.35 -2.84
CA LEU A 161 -10.38 4.26 -1.49
C LEU A 161 -10.19 2.82 -1.02
N GLN A 162 -11.02 1.89 -1.50
CA GLN A 162 -10.83 0.45 -1.30
C GLN A 162 -9.57 -0.07 -2.01
N ASN A 163 -9.33 0.34 -3.26
CA ASN A 163 -8.16 -0.08 -4.03
C ASN A 163 -6.84 0.54 -3.54
N PHE A 164 -6.91 1.74 -2.95
CA PHE A 164 -5.80 2.48 -2.37
C PHE A 164 -5.86 2.47 -0.84
N SER A 165 -6.14 1.31 -0.24
CA SER A 165 -6.33 1.18 1.20
C SER A 165 -5.06 1.43 2.02
N PHE A 166 -5.24 1.78 3.30
CA PHE A 166 -4.13 1.91 4.24
C PHE A 166 -3.31 0.62 4.36
N ASN A 167 -3.94 -0.55 4.30
CA ASN A 167 -3.23 -1.82 4.37
C ASN A 167 -2.28 -2.00 3.17
N ARG A 168 -2.69 -1.51 2.00
CA ARG A 168 -1.83 -1.48 0.81
C ARG A 168 -0.67 -0.51 0.98
N LEU A 169 -0.89 0.65 1.60
CA LEU A 169 0.19 1.56 2.01
C LEU A 169 1.19 0.86 2.92
N ILE A 170 0.72 0.23 4.00
CA ILE A 170 1.58 -0.52 4.95
C ILE A 170 2.36 -1.62 4.22
N SER A 171 1.71 -2.43 3.39
CA SER A 171 2.37 -3.48 2.61
C SER A 171 3.48 -2.92 1.70
N LYS A 172 3.25 -1.81 1.01
CA LYS A 172 4.27 -1.17 0.16
C LYS A 172 5.43 -0.60 0.97
N VAL A 173 5.13 0.04 2.11
CA VAL A 173 6.16 0.53 3.04
C VAL A 173 7.01 -0.62 3.57
N LYS A 174 6.42 -1.78 3.91
CA LYS A 174 7.18 -2.97 4.32
C LYS A 174 8.12 -3.45 3.22
N SER A 175 7.66 -3.51 1.97
CA SER A 175 8.54 -3.85 0.84
C SER A 175 9.72 -2.88 0.69
N TYR A 176 9.53 -1.59 0.99
CA TYR A 176 10.64 -0.64 1.03
C TYR A 176 11.60 -0.93 2.19
N VAL A 177 11.05 -1.17 3.39
CA VAL A 177 11.82 -1.50 4.60
C VAL A 177 12.65 -2.77 4.43
N GLU A 178 12.09 -3.83 3.85
CA GLU A 178 12.79 -5.08 3.55
C GLU A 178 13.98 -4.84 2.61
N ARG A 179 13.78 -4.03 1.55
CA ARG A 179 14.86 -3.62 0.63
C ARG A 179 15.93 -2.79 1.34
N PHE A 180 15.52 -1.90 2.24
CA PHE A 180 16.43 -1.09 3.04
C PHE A 180 17.28 -1.96 3.98
N MET A 181 16.65 -2.91 4.70
CA MET A 181 17.36 -3.81 5.62
C MET A 181 18.36 -4.68 4.86
N LYS A 182 17.98 -5.25 3.72
CA LYS A 182 18.88 -6.06 2.87
C LYS A 182 20.12 -5.29 2.38
N LYS A 183 20.00 -3.98 2.15
CA LYS A 183 21.14 -3.14 1.75
C LYS A 183 22.05 -2.78 2.92
N ASN A 184 21.56 -2.86 4.15
CA ASN A 184 22.24 -2.40 5.37
C ASN A 184 22.47 -3.54 6.38
N GLU A 185 22.72 -4.76 5.91
CA GLU A 185 22.92 -5.95 6.76
C GLU A 185 24.16 -5.86 7.67
N THR A 186 25.07 -4.93 7.42
CA THR A 186 26.36 -4.78 8.13
C THR A 186 26.27 -3.88 9.36
N ASN A 187 25.27 -4.09 10.22
CA ASN A 187 25.17 -3.34 11.49
C ASN A 187 26.18 -3.88 12.50
N PHE A 188 27.14 -3.04 12.92
CA PHE A 188 28.21 -3.44 13.83
C PHE A 188 27.70 -4.03 15.15
N LEU A 189 26.71 -3.40 15.79
CA LEU A 189 26.17 -3.87 17.06
C LEU A 189 25.42 -5.21 16.90
N LEU A 190 24.72 -5.40 15.78
CA LEU A 190 24.06 -6.66 15.49
C LEU A 190 25.08 -7.79 15.30
N GLN A 191 26.17 -7.52 14.58
CA GLN A 191 27.26 -8.48 14.38
C GLN A 191 27.93 -8.84 15.70
N ALA A 192 28.34 -7.84 16.49
CA ALA A 192 28.96 -8.04 17.78
C ALA A 192 28.04 -8.81 18.76
N ALA A 193 26.74 -8.49 18.78
CA ALA A 193 25.77 -9.21 19.61
C ALA A 193 25.60 -10.67 19.16
N THR A 194 25.61 -10.93 17.85
CA THR A 194 25.49 -12.29 17.29
C THR A 194 26.72 -13.12 17.64
N GLU A 195 27.92 -12.58 17.44
CA GLU A 195 29.18 -13.25 17.80
C GLU A 195 29.25 -13.59 19.29
N GLN A 196 28.81 -12.66 20.14
CA GLN A 196 28.75 -12.88 21.60
C GLN A 196 27.71 -13.94 21.98
N ALA A 197 26.57 -14.01 21.31
CA ALA A 197 25.56 -15.04 21.55
C ALA A 197 26.07 -16.44 21.16
N VAL A 198 26.78 -16.55 20.02
CA VAL A 198 27.43 -17.79 19.59
C VAL A 198 28.48 -18.24 20.62
N SER A 199 29.33 -17.32 21.08
CA SER A 199 30.40 -17.66 22.03
C SER A 199 29.86 -18.03 23.43
N ALA A 200 28.71 -17.50 23.82
CA ALA A 200 28.03 -17.81 25.07
C ALA A 200 27.22 -19.13 25.05
N GLY A 201 27.19 -19.85 23.93
CA GLY A 201 26.46 -21.12 23.80
C GLY A 201 24.95 -20.96 23.74
N ALA A 202 24.43 -19.76 23.46
CA ALA A 202 23.03 -19.58 23.12
C ALA A 202 22.79 -20.17 21.72
N GLU A 203 21.68 -20.88 21.51
CA GLU A 203 21.25 -21.28 20.18
C GLU A 203 21.04 -20.02 19.33
N VAL A 204 22.04 -19.70 18.51
CA VAL A 204 21.89 -18.68 17.48
C VAL A 204 21.08 -19.33 16.37
N THR A 205 19.75 -19.16 16.44
CA THR A 205 18.92 -19.31 15.27
C THR A 205 19.44 -18.28 14.27
N THR A 206 20.21 -18.71 13.28
CA THR A 206 20.44 -17.93 12.08
C THR A 206 19.06 -17.48 11.60
N LEU A 207 18.82 -16.17 11.59
CA LEU A 207 17.55 -15.54 11.21
C LEU A 207 17.31 -15.67 9.70
N GLN A 208 17.21 -16.92 9.23
CA GLN A 208 16.66 -17.31 7.95
C GLN A 208 15.72 -18.49 8.22
N ASP A 209 14.44 -18.22 8.05
CA ASP A 209 13.33 -19.17 7.94
C ASP A 209 13.36 -20.40 8.85
N THR A 210 12.75 -20.29 10.04
CA THR A 210 11.93 -21.39 10.55
C THR A 210 10.81 -20.86 11.43
N THR A 211 9.57 -21.03 10.96
CA THR A 211 8.37 -20.98 11.79
C THR A 211 8.43 -22.10 12.82
N VAL A 212 8.42 -21.76 14.12
CA VAL A 212 8.09 -22.72 15.17
C VAL A 212 7.09 -22.10 16.13
N ASP A 213 5.97 -22.81 16.26
CA ASP A 213 4.89 -22.60 17.22
C ASP A 213 5.41 -22.45 18.66
N ILE A 214 4.94 -21.43 19.35
CA ILE A 214 4.76 -21.48 20.81
C ILE A 214 3.33 -21.08 21.12
N GLN A 215 2.62 -22.06 21.65
CA GLN A 215 1.27 -22.01 22.20
C GLN A 215 1.27 -21.20 23.51
N GLU A 216 0.12 -20.58 23.80
CA GLU A 216 -0.28 -19.89 25.06
C GLU A 216 0.27 -18.45 25.21
N GLU A 217 -0.53 -17.37 25.27
CA GLU A 217 -1.85 -17.18 25.90
C GLU A 217 -2.87 -16.56 24.92
N LYS A 218 -3.98 -17.27 24.68
CA LYS A 218 -5.14 -16.77 23.92
C LYS A 218 -6.39 -16.82 24.79
N GLU A 219 -6.60 -15.79 25.61
CA GLU A 219 -7.90 -15.63 26.28
C GLU A 219 -8.55 -14.25 26.13
N ASN A 220 -8.13 -13.41 25.17
CA ASN A 220 -8.91 -12.20 24.88
C ASN A 220 -8.98 -11.76 23.41
N TYR A 221 -8.66 -12.66 22.47
CA TYR A 221 -8.67 -12.35 21.02
C TYR A 221 -9.75 -13.09 20.22
N LEU A 222 -10.54 -13.97 20.86
CA LEU A 222 -11.53 -14.79 20.16
C LEU A 222 -12.88 -14.10 19.92
N GLU A 223 -13.19 -12.99 20.58
CA GLU A 223 -14.50 -12.32 20.39
C GLU A 223 -14.58 -11.38 19.18
N ILE A 224 -13.45 -11.01 18.57
CA ILE A 224 -13.45 -10.06 17.44
C ILE A 224 -13.32 -10.77 16.06
N LYS A 225 -12.92 -12.05 16.02
CA LYS A 225 -12.75 -12.80 14.76
C LYS A 225 -14.00 -13.48 14.21
N GLN A 226 -15.15 -13.42 14.89
CA GLN A 226 -16.40 -14.01 14.36
C GLN A 226 -17.10 -13.21 13.25
N ARG A 227 -16.49 -12.15 12.69
CA ARG A 227 -17.17 -11.35 11.64
C ARG A 227 -16.50 -11.18 10.29
N PHE A 228 -15.31 -11.72 10.03
CA PHE A 228 -14.74 -11.56 8.66
C PHE A 228 -13.94 -12.79 8.21
N VAL A 229 -14.65 -13.74 7.60
CA VAL A 229 -14.08 -14.73 6.69
C VAL A 229 -14.86 -14.65 5.38
N PHE A 230 -14.23 -14.12 4.32
CA PHE A 230 -14.08 -14.75 3.00
C PHE A 230 -13.51 -13.77 1.98
N GLY A 231 -12.55 -14.23 1.17
CA GLY A 231 -12.20 -13.58 -0.10
C GLY A 231 -10.76 -13.80 -0.54
N THR A 232 -10.47 -14.96 -1.10
CA THR A 232 -9.24 -15.24 -1.85
C THR A 232 -9.10 -14.27 -3.03
N MET A 233 -7.97 -13.55 -3.13
CA MET A 233 -7.70 -12.66 -4.28
C MET A 233 -7.38 -13.49 -5.52
N SER A 234 -7.96 -13.09 -6.65
CA SER A 234 -7.91 -13.78 -7.94
C SER A 234 -6.67 -13.37 -8.75
N LEU A 235 -6.11 -14.32 -9.51
CA LEU A 235 -5.03 -14.12 -10.51
C LEU A 235 -5.31 -12.98 -11.51
N ARG A 236 -6.55 -12.50 -11.63
CA ARG A 236 -6.93 -11.33 -12.45
C ARG A 236 -6.37 -10.01 -11.90
N ASP A 237 -6.20 -9.90 -10.58
CA ASP A 237 -5.68 -8.69 -9.93
C ASP A 237 -4.18 -8.51 -10.20
N MET A 238 -3.46 -9.60 -10.49
CA MET A 238 -2.05 -9.55 -10.91
C MET A 238 -1.88 -9.04 -12.35
N LEU A 239 -2.80 -9.30 -13.27
CA LEU A 239 -2.68 -8.85 -14.67
C LEU A 239 -2.98 -7.35 -14.86
N SER A 240 -3.69 -6.70 -13.93
CA SER A 240 -3.96 -5.26 -13.99
C SER A 240 -2.73 -4.38 -13.74
N LEU A 241 -1.63 -4.94 -13.22
CA LEU A 241 -0.39 -4.19 -12.95
C LEU A 241 0.57 -4.14 -14.14
N LYS A 242 0.46 -5.07 -15.11
CA LYS A 242 1.31 -5.08 -16.31
C LYS A 242 0.91 -4.05 -17.38
N ASN A 243 -0.33 -3.58 -17.38
CA ASN A 243 -0.85 -2.70 -18.44
C ASN A 243 -0.54 -1.21 -18.25
N LEU A 244 0.19 -0.83 -17.20
CA LEU A 244 0.63 0.56 -16.99
C LEU A 244 2.05 0.86 -17.50
N GLN A 245 2.79 -0.14 -17.98
CA GLN A 245 4.17 0.02 -18.45
C GLN A 245 4.33 0.25 -19.97
N ASN A 246 3.27 0.12 -20.78
CA ASN A 246 3.37 0.20 -22.25
C ASN A 246 2.60 1.39 -22.84
N LEU A 247 3.00 2.62 -22.51
CA LEU A 247 2.54 3.84 -23.20
C LEU A 247 3.69 4.84 -23.37
N LYS A 248 4.70 4.40 -24.12
CA LYS A 248 5.56 5.29 -24.91
C LYS A 248 5.68 4.64 -26.28
N GLU A 249 5.01 5.24 -27.25
CA GLU A 249 5.39 5.41 -28.66
C GLU A 249 4.16 5.39 -29.60
N HIS A 250 4.21 6.33 -30.53
CA HIS A 250 3.31 6.63 -31.64
C HIS A 250 2.04 7.44 -31.37
N GLY A 251 2.01 8.59 -32.05
CA GLY A 251 1.00 9.62 -31.98
C GLY A 251 -0.12 9.50 -33.02
N ASP A 252 -0.93 10.54 -32.93
CA ASP A 252 -2.06 10.98 -33.73
C ASP A 252 -3.38 10.18 -33.69
N ASP A 253 -4.37 10.96 -33.26
CA ASP A 253 -5.80 10.93 -33.55
C ASP A 253 -6.77 10.06 -32.73
N TRP A 254 -7.90 10.73 -32.44
CA TRP A 254 -9.20 10.23 -31.99
C TRP A 254 -9.54 10.12 -30.49
N ALA A 255 -10.49 10.98 -30.09
CA ALA A 255 -11.20 11.00 -28.81
C ALA A 255 -11.82 9.65 -28.37
N CYS A 256 -11.79 9.34 -27.06
CA CYS A 256 -12.64 8.28 -26.50
C CYS A 256 -12.79 8.28 -24.95
N GLY A 257 -13.96 8.69 -24.44
CA GLY A 257 -14.52 8.09 -23.22
C GLY A 257 -14.81 6.60 -23.45
N ARG A 258 -14.68 5.74 -22.44
CA ARG A 258 -14.78 4.26 -22.55
C ARG A 258 -15.89 3.81 -23.52
N ARG A 259 -15.52 3.43 -24.75
CA ARG A 259 -16.45 2.84 -25.72
C ARG A 259 -16.90 1.47 -25.20
N ARG A 260 -18.21 1.28 -25.07
CA ARG A 260 -18.80 -0.05 -24.87
C ARG A 260 -18.44 -0.90 -26.09
N GLN A 261 -17.75 -2.02 -25.89
CA GLN A 261 -17.40 -2.96 -26.95
C GLN A 261 -18.69 -3.56 -27.55
N PRO A 262 -19.07 -3.23 -28.80
CA PRO A 262 -20.26 -3.75 -29.45
C PRO A 262 -20.16 -5.26 -29.63
N TRP A 263 -21.29 -5.96 -29.65
CA TRP A 263 -21.33 -7.40 -29.95
C TRP A 263 -21.27 -7.62 -31.45
N THR A 264 -20.40 -8.52 -31.90
CA THR A 264 -20.31 -8.88 -33.31
C THR A 264 -21.34 -9.94 -33.68
N TYR A 265 -21.68 -10.01 -34.97
CA TYR A 265 -22.59 -11.03 -35.48
C TYR A 265 -22.07 -12.46 -35.27
N GLU A 266 -20.76 -12.66 -35.29
CA GLU A 266 -20.13 -13.95 -35.02
C GLU A 266 -20.27 -14.35 -33.56
N GLU A 267 -20.08 -13.41 -32.62
CA GLU A 267 -20.33 -13.64 -31.19
C GLU A 267 -21.80 -14.01 -30.96
N ASP A 268 -22.76 -13.31 -31.56
CA ASP A 268 -24.17 -13.63 -31.44
C ASP A 268 -24.53 -15.00 -32.05
N ARG A 269 -23.87 -15.38 -33.16
CA ARG A 269 -24.06 -16.69 -33.80
C ARG A 269 -23.54 -17.82 -32.92
N LYS A 270 -22.34 -17.66 -32.35
CA LYS A 270 -21.73 -18.61 -31.40
C LYS A 270 -22.57 -18.72 -30.13
N LEU A 271 -23.09 -17.61 -29.61
CA LEU A 271 -23.98 -17.59 -28.45
C LEU A 271 -25.28 -18.36 -28.73
N LYS A 272 -25.93 -18.11 -29.88
CA LYS A 272 -27.13 -18.85 -30.31
C LYS A 272 -26.87 -20.34 -30.56
N SER A 273 -25.66 -20.71 -30.99
CA SER A 273 -25.27 -22.11 -31.16
C SER A 273 -25.06 -22.79 -29.81
N GLY A 274 -24.27 -22.18 -28.92
CA GLY A 274 -24.02 -22.72 -27.59
C GLY A 274 -25.28 -22.84 -26.73
N ILE A 275 -26.25 -21.95 -26.90
CA ILE A 275 -27.55 -22.07 -26.22
C ILE A 275 -28.38 -23.23 -26.78
N ARG A 276 -28.30 -23.51 -28.08
CA ARG A 276 -28.98 -24.68 -28.69
C ARG A 276 -28.37 -26.00 -28.23
N GLU A 277 -27.06 -26.02 -27.99
CA GLU A 277 -26.31 -27.21 -27.60
C GLU A 277 -26.31 -27.48 -26.09
N PHE A 278 -26.09 -26.45 -25.27
CA PHE A 278 -25.96 -26.59 -23.82
C PHE A 278 -27.20 -26.11 -23.05
N GLY A 279 -28.16 -25.46 -23.70
CA GLY A 279 -29.36 -24.92 -23.05
C GLY A 279 -29.15 -23.56 -22.37
N VAL A 280 -30.25 -22.82 -22.20
CA VAL A 280 -30.27 -21.50 -21.54
C VAL A 280 -29.88 -21.63 -20.07
N GLY A 281 -28.95 -20.80 -19.60
CA GLY A 281 -28.49 -20.80 -18.21
C GLY A 281 -27.09 -21.38 -18.00
N ASN A 282 -26.61 -22.19 -18.95
CA ASN A 282 -25.29 -22.83 -18.91
C ASN A 282 -24.16 -21.93 -19.44
N TRP A 283 -24.13 -20.66 -19.00
CA TRP A 283 -23.25 -19.60 -19.54
C TRP A 283 -21.75 -19.89 -19.40
N ALA A 284 -21.34 -20.55 -18.32
CA ALA A 284 -19.94 -20.93 -18.11
C ALA A 284 -19.49 -22.01 -19.10
N LYS A 285 -20.36 -22.98 -19.38
CA LYS A 285 -20.10 -24.02 -20.40
C LYS A 285 -20.09 -23.42 -21.81
N ILE A 286 -21.04 -22.54 -22.11
CA ILE A 286 -21.10 -21.83 -23.40
C ILE A 286 -19.84 -20.96 -23.60
N LEU A 287 -19.39 -20.24 -22.57
CA LEU A 287 -18.17 -19.44 -22.62
C LEU A 287 -16.92 -20.29 -22.81
N ALA A 288 -16.86 -21.48 -22.19
CA ALA A 288 -15.74 -22.40 -22.37
C ALA A 288 -15.75 -23.07 -23.76
N HIS A 289 -16.92 -23.25 -24.36
CA HIS A 289 -17.08 -23.89 -25.66
C HIS A 289 -16.83 -22.95 -26.84
N GLY A 290 -17.05 -21.65 -26.67
CA GLY A 290 -16.91 -20.66 -27.74
C GLY A 290 -15.83 -19.63 -27.47
N ASP A 291 -15.08 -19.26 -28.50
CA ASP A 291 -14.21 -18.08 -28.40
C ASP A 291 -15.05 -16.80 -28.51
N PHE A 292 -15.17 -16.12 -27.37
CA PHE A 292 -15.89 -14.86 -27.21
C PHE A 292 -14.93 -13.72 -26.82
N ASN A 293 -13.71 -13.59 -27.36
CA ASN A 293 -12.94 -12.33 -27.32
C ASN A 293 -12.95 -11.58 -25.97
N ASN A 294 -12.56 -12.25 -24.88
CA ASN A 294 -12.54 -11.71 -23.51
C ASN A 294 -13.89 -11.36 -22.88
N ARG A 295 -15.01 -11.83 -23.43
CA ARG A 295 -16.34 -11.71 -22.80
C ARG A 295 -16.43 -12.60 -21.56
N THR A 296 -17.38 -12.27 -20.69
CA THR A 296 -17.64 -13.02 -19.46
C THR A 296 -19.01 -13.70 -19.51
N SER A 297 -19.21 -14.72 -18.69
CA SER A 297 -20.49 -15.45 -18.61
C SER A 297 -21.68 -14.53 -18.30
N VAL A 298 -21.43 -13.47 -17.51
CA VAL A 298 -22.41 -12.41 -17.22
C VAL A 298 -22.75 -11.60 -18.48
N MET A 299 -21.75 -11.23 -19.28
CA MET A 299 -21.96 -10.53 -20.54
C MET A 299 -22.80 -11.36 -21.54
N LEU A 300 -22.54 -12.67 -21.63
CA LEU A 300 -23.33 -13.59 -22.48
C LEU A 300 -24.78 -13.66 -22.02
N LYS A 301 -25.02 -13.75 -20.70
CA LYS A 301 -26.36 -13.72 -20.11
C LYS A 301 -27.10 -12.43 -20.45
N ASP A 302 -26.47 -11.27 -20.28
CA ASP A 302 -27.10 -9.97 -20.56
C ASP A 302 -27.32 -9.73 -22.06
N ARG A 303 -26.41 -10.22 -22.91
CA ARG A 303 -26.60 -10.21 -24.36
C ARG A 303 -27.78 -11.07 -24.78
N TRP A 304 -27.92 -12.28 -24.22
CA TRP A 304 -29.05 -13.15 -24.50
C TRP A 304 -30.39 -12.49 -24.11
N ARG A 305 -30.45 -11.82 -22.96
CA ARG A 305 -31.64 -11.05 -22.55
C ARG A 305 -31.97 -9.94 -23.54
N THR A 306 -30.96 -9.32 -24.15
CA THR A 306 -31.15 -8.30 -25.19
C THR A 306 -31.64 -8.92 -26.50
N LEU A 307 -31.07 -10.05 -26.93
CA LEU A 307 -31.50 -10.78 -28.13
C LEU A 307 -32.93 -11.32 -28.01
N CYS A 308 -33.37 -11.72 -26.81
CA CYS A 308 -34.75 -12.17 -26.58
C CYS A 308 -35.78 -11.03 -26.59
N LYS A 309 -35.35 -9.77 -26.38
CA LYS A 309 -36.21 -8.58 -26.43
C LYS A 309 -36.44 -8.05 -27.85
N ILE A 310 -35.57 -8.41 -28.80
CA ILE A 310 -35.67 -8.03 -30.22
C ILE A 310 -36.45 -9.13 -30.96
N LYS A 311 -37.61 -9.53 -30.42
CA LYS A 311 -38.54 -10.43 -31.10
C LYS A 311 -39.53 -9.66 -31.94
#